data_AF-A0A0N4XNJ3-F1
#
_entry.id   AF-A0A0N4XNJ3-F1
#
_cell.length_a   1.000
_cell.length_b   1.000
_cell.length_c   1.000
_cell.angle_alpha   90.00
_cell.angle_beta   90.00
_cell.angle_gamma   90.00
#
_symmetry.space_group_name_H-M   'P 1'
#
loop_
_entity.id
_entity.type
_entity.pdbx_description
1 polymer ?
#
loop_
_entity_poly.entity_id
_entity_poly.type
_entity_poly.pdbx_seq_one_letter_code
_entity_poly.pdbx_strand_id
1 'polypeptide(L)'
;STSPCLRNGIAKQRRDVRCVKLNREVVDEERCDKTQRPKSRKECDNDSCKAEWHASDWGSCSSSCGTGGVQLRLLTCVWAASRTAAGRNCEGRRPPAARSCPQAGQLPPCGPTALPLQQDESCEDNSRYCDIIKVFHS
;
A
#
# COMPACT_ATOMS: atom_id res chain seq x y z
N SER A 1 14.68 -3.76 -23.04
CA SER A 1 13.52 -2.86 -22.87
C SER A 1 12.35 -3.69 -22.38
N THR A 2 12.11 -3.70 -21.06
CA THR A 2 11.08 -4.56 -20.45
C THR A 2 9.73 -3.86 -20.57
N SER A 3 8.76 -4.49 -21.24
CA SER A 3 7.43 -3.90 -21.41
C SER A 3 6.75 -3.76 -20.04
N PRO A 4 6.19 -2.59 -19.67
CA PRO A 4 5.58 -2.39 -18.37
C PRO A 4 4.33 -3.24 -18.20
N CYS A 5 4.16 -3.81 -17.00
CA CYS A 5 2.98 -4.60 -16.65
C CYS A 5 1.74 -3.71 -16.48
N LEU A 6 0.60 -4.19 -16.97
CA LEU A 6 -0.70 -3.55 -16.83
C LEU A 6 -1.52 -4.20 -15.73
N ARG A 7 -1.66 -5.53 -15.80
CA ARG A 7 -2.36 -6.40 -14.83
C ARG A 7 -1.68 -7.77 -14.78
N ASN A 8 -2.13 -8.65 -13.90
CA ASN A 8 -1.56 -10.00 -13.80
C ASN A 8 -1.62 -10.72 -15.16
N GLY A 9 -0.49 -11.30 -15.56
CA GLY A 9 -0.29 -11.98 -16.84
C GLY A 9 -0.25 -11.06 -18.07
N ILE A 10 -0.41 -9.74 -17.94
CA ILE A 10 -0.56 -8.82 -19.09
C ILE A 10 0.43 -7.65 -19.02
N ALA A 11 1.29 -7.56 -20.03
CA ALA A 11 2.15 -6.42 -20.27
C ALA A 11 1.61 -5.50 -21.37
N LYS A 12 2.13 -4.28 -21.41
CA LYS A 12 1.78 -3.27 -22.40
C LYS A 12 2.92 -3.01 -23.35
N GLN A 13 2.72 -3.32 -24.61
CA GLN A 13 3.64 -3.02 -25.70
C GLN A 13 3.24 -1.71 -26.40
N ARG A 14 4.21 -0.83 -26.63
CA ARG A 14 4.06 0.33 -27.54
C ARG A 14 4.43 -0.10 -28.95
N ARG A 15 3.59 0.22 -29.92
CA ARG A 15 3.79 -0.04 -31.34
C ARG A 15 4.15 1.26 -32.05
N ASP A 16 5.09 1.16 -32.98
CA ASP A 16 5.39 2.22 -33.94
C ASP A 16 4.32 2.18 -35.04
N VAL A 17 3.55 3.25 -35.16
CA VAL A 17 2.46 3.37 -36.15
C VAL A 17 2.81 4.53 -37.05
N ARG A 18 3.08 4.24 -38.33
CA ARG A 18 3.45 5.22 -39.35
C ARG A 18 2.45 5.22 -40.49
N CYS A 19 2.17 6.41 -41.03
CA CYS A 19 1.40 6.54 -42.26
C CYS A 19 2.28 6.11 -43.44
N VAL A 20 1.82 5.14 -44.23
CA VAL A 20 2.55 4.63 -45.40
C VAL A 20 1.64 4.55 -46.61
N LYS A 21 2.16 4.89 -47.79
CA LYS A 21 1.49 4.66 -49.08
C LYS A 21 1.53 3.16 -49.46
N LEU A 22 0.79 2.78 -50.52
CA LEU A 22 0.80 1.42 -51.08
C LEU A 22 2.20 0.91 -51.46
N ASN A 23 3.10 1.82 -51.86
CA ASN A 23 4.51 1.54 -52.17
C ASN A 23 5.42 1.47 -50.92
N ARG A 24 4.85 1.47 -49.69
CA ARG A 24 5.55 1.50 -48.39
C ARG A 24 6.35 2.77 -48.07
N GLU A 25 6.18 3.83 -48.87
CA GLU A 25 6.76 5.14 -48.56
C GLU A 25 6.09 5.73 -47.32
N VAL A 26 6.88 6.09 -46.31
CA VAL A 26 6.40 6.76 -45.10
C VAL A 26 6.08 8.21 -45.44
N VAL A 27 4.88 8.66 -45.09
CA VAL A 27 4.43 10.02 -45.36
C VAL A 27 3.93 10.68 -44.08
N ASP A 28 3.62 11.97 -44.19
CA ASP A 28 3.04 12.75 -43.10
C ASP A 28 1.75 12.11 -42.56
N GLU A 29 1.57 12.13 -41.24
CA GLU A 29 0.42 11.50 -40.58
C GLU A 29 -0.92 12.11 -41.01
N GLU A 30 -0.96 13.38 -41.39
CA GLU A 30 -2.16 14.07 -41.86
C GLU A 30 -2.65 13.55 -43.23
N ARG A 31 -1.81 12.81 -43.96
CA ARG A 31 -2.21 12.15 -45.22
C ARG A 31 -2.94 10.82 -45.01
N CYS A 32 -2.92 10.28 -43.80
CA CYS A 32 -3.69 9.09 -43.45
C CYS A 32 -5.02 9.46 -42.80
N ASP A 33 -6.06 8.69 -43.10
CA ASP A 33 -7.34 8.77 -42.40
C ASP A 33 -7.16 8.41 -40.91
N LYS A 34 -7.38 9.39 -40.03
CA LYS A 34 -7.22 9.23 -38.57
C LYS A 34 -8.18 8.18 -38.00
N THR A 35 -9.32 7.92 -38.64
CA THR A 35 -10.29 6.89 -38.20
C THR A 35 -9.76 5.47 -38.41
N GLN A 36 -8.86 5.27 -39.37
CA GLN A 36 -8.23 3.98 -39.67
C GLN A 36 -6.93 3.75 -38.90
N ARG A 37 -6.47 4.72 -38.10
CA ARG A 37 -5.21 4.64 -37.37
C ARG A 37 -5.25 3.48 -36.36
N PRO A 38 -4.36 2.48 -36.46
CA PRO A 38 -4.30 1.40 -35.49
C PRO A 38 -3.91 1.90 -34.10
N LYS A 39 -4.32 1.16 -33.05
CA LYS A 39 -3.91 1.45 -31.68
C LYS A 39 -2.39 1.33 -31.53
N SER A 40 -1.75 2.40 -31.06
CA SER A 40 -0.31 2.45 -30.75
C SER A 40 0.08 1.67 -29.50
N ARG A 41 -0.89 1.07 -28.80
CA ARG A 41 -0.71 0.26 -27.59
C ARG A 41 -1.38 -1.08 -27.79
N LYS A 42 -0.65 -2.15 -27.50
CA LYS A 42 -1.15 -3.53 -27.52
C LYS A 42 -0.92 -4.15 -26.15
N GLU A 43 -1.91 -4.90 -25.68
CA GLU A 43 -1.71 -5.82 -24.57
C GLU A 43 -1.03 -7.09 -25.11
N CYS A 44 -0.09 -7.63 -24.35
CA CYS A 44 0.57 -8.90 -24.65
C CYS A 44 0.63 -9.75 -23.39
N ASP A 45 0.40 -11.05 -23.55
CA ASP A 45 0.56 -12.00 -22.47
C ASP A 45 2.02 -12.03 -22.02
N ASN A 46 2.22 -12.01 -20.70
CA ASN A 46 3.51 -12.01 -20.06
C ASN A 46 3.39 -12.57 -18.64
N ASP A 47 3.81 -13.82 -18.46
CA ASP A 47 3.76 -14.52 -17.17
C ASP A 47 4.66 -13.89 -16.10
N SER A 48 5.61 -13.04 -16.52
CA SER A 48 6.45 -12.27 -15.57
C SER A 48 5.66 -11.15 -14.88
N CYS A 49 4.49 -10.77 -15.40
CA CYS A 49 3.59 -9.81 -14.76
C CYS A 49 2.80 -10.49 -13.65
N LYS A 50 3.46 -10.69 -12.50
CA LYS A 50 2.83 -11.22 -11.29
C LYS A 50 2.95 -10.19 -10.17
N ALA A 51 1.82 -9.71 -9.65
CA ALA A 51 1.80 -8.80 -8.52
C ALA A 51 1.77 -9.58 -7.20
N GLU A 52 2.52 -9.10 -6.20
CA GLU A 52 2.60 -9.69 -4.87
C GLU A 52 2.61 -8.63 -3.76
N TRP A 53 2.05 -8.99 -2.61
CA TRP A 53 2.14 -8.17 -1.41
C TRP A 53 3.54 -8.26 -0.84
N HIS A 54 4.22 -7.13 -0.81
CA HIS A 54 5.46 -6.97 -0.09
C HIS A 54 5.22 -6.30 1.26
N ALA A 55 5.75 -6.89 2.31
CA ALA A 55 5.71 -6.33 3.65
C ALA A 55 7.11 -5.88 4.06
N SER A 56 7.23 -4.65 4.56
CA SER A 56 8.45 -4.21 5.22
C SER A 56 8.66 -4.94 6.53
N ASP A 57 9.82 -4.71 7.14
CA ASP A 57 10.04 -5.02 8.54
C ASP A 57 9.03 -4.31 9.43
N TRP A 58 8.78 -4.91 10.59
CA TRP A 58 7.98 -4.30 11.64
C TRP A 58 8.72 -3.12 12.25
N GLY A 59 8.01 -2.00 12.39
CA GLY A 59 8.50 -0.85 13.14
C GLY A 59 8.56 -1.12 14.64
N SER A 60 9.09 -0.15 15.37
CA SER A 60 9.14 -0.18 16.84
C SER A 60 7.75 -0.28 17.45
N CYS A 61 7.69 -0.79 18.68
CA CYS A 61 6.45 -0.80 19.45
C CYS A 61 5.98 0.63 19.71
N SER A 62 4.68 0.88 19.58
CA SER A 62 4.08 2.19 19.91
C SER A 62 4.21 2.56 21.38
N SER A 63 4.36 1.57 22.25
CA SER A 63 4.45 1.72 23.70
C SER A 63 5.83 1.29 24.18
N SER A 64 6.37 2.04 25.14
CA SER A 64 7.61 1.73 25.84
C SER A 64 7.38 1.22 27.27
N CYS A 65 6.13 1.13 27.70
CA CYS A 65 5.71 0.69 29.04
C CYS A 65 4.38 -0.06 28.96
N GLY A 66 4.04 -0.79 30.03
CA GLY A 66 2.76 -1.49 30.19
C GLY A 66 2.62 -2.73 29.31
N THR A 67 1.44 -3.38 29.38
CA THR A 67 1.14 -4.67 28.71
C THR A 67 0.58 -4.53 27.30
N GLY A 68 0.47 -3.30 26.80
CA GLY A 68 -0.14 -2.97 25.53
C GLY A 68 0.85 -2.32 24.55
N GLY A 69 0.53 -2.40 23.26
CA GLY A 69 1.30 -1.72 22.22
C GLY A 69 1.11 -2.38 20.86
N VAL A 70 1.32 -1.59 19.80
CA VAL A 70 1.18 -2.04 18.41
C VAL A 70 2.48 -1.78 17.66
N GLN A 71 2.91 -2.76 16.86
CA GLN A 71 3.90 -2.56 15.81
C GLN A 71 3.19 -2.42 14.47
N LEU A 72 3.62 -1.45 13.68
CA LEU A 72 3.13 -1.23 12.33
C LEU A 72 4.20 -1.62 11.30
N ARG A 73 3.77 -2.03 10.12
CA ARG A 73 4.65 -2.21 8.97
C ARG A 73 4.01 -1.68 7.70
N LEU A 74 4.83 -1.29 6.73
CA LEU A 74 4.36 -0.86 5.44
C LEU A 74 4.06 -2.08 4.56
N LEU A 75 2.92 -2.04 3.88
CA LEU A 75 2.55 -3.02 2.86
C LEU A 75 2.50 -2.34 1.50
N THR A 76 3.29 -2.83 0.56
CA THR A 76 3.31 -2.35 -0.83
C THR A 76 2.89 -3.47 -1.77
N CYS A 77 2.09 -3.12 -2.78
CA CYS A 77 1.81 -4.03 -3.88
C CYS A 77 2.86 -3.82 -4.97
N VAL A 78 3.62 -4.87 -5.31
CA VAL A 78 4.74 -4.78 -6.25
C VAL A 78 4.68 -5.87 -7.32
N TRP A 79 5.29 -5.63 -8.47
CA TRP A 79 5.53 -6.65 -9.48
C TRP A 79 6.71 -7.52 -9.02
N ALA A 80 6.51 -8.82 -8.86
CA ALA A 80 7.52 -9.74 -8.34
C ALA A 80 8.85 -9.66 -9.12
N ALA A 81 8.77 -9.57 -10.46
CA ALA A 81 9.93 -9.55 -11.33
C ALA A 81 10.77 -8.25 -11.25
N SER A 82 10.13 -7.08 -11.09
CA SER A 82 10.82 -5.78 -11.14
C SER A 82 10.86 -5.05 -9.80
N ARG A 83 10.12 -5.53 -8.80
CA ARG A 83 9.96 -4.92 -7.47
C ARG A 83 9.43 -3.47 -7.52
N THR A 84 8.83 -3.08 -8.64
CA THR A 84 8.20 -1.77 -8.84
C THR A 84 6.74 -1.81 -8.42
N ALA A 85 6.15 -0.65 -8.13
CA ALA A 85 4.76 -0.55 -7.69
C ALA A 85 3.77 -1.17 -8.71
N ALA A 86 2.91 -2.07 -8.24
CA ALA A 86 1.88 -2.74 -9.02
C ALA A 86 0.47 -2.20 -8.76
N GLY A 87 0.33 -1.11 -7.99
CA GLY A 87 -0.95 -0.46 -7.75
C GLY A 87 -1.95 -1.38 -7.04
N ARG A 88 -3.08 -1.68 -7.70
CA ARG A 88 -4.16 -2.54 -7.16
C ARG A 88 -4.16 -3.95 -7.74
N ASN A 89 -3.06 -4.39 -8.36
CA ASN A 89 -2.98 -5.69 -9.03
C ASN A 89 -2.71 -6.87 -8.10
N CYS A 90 -2.41 -6.64 -6.82
CA CYS A 90 -2.20 -7.72 -5.87
C CYS A 90 -3.53 -8.38 -5.52
N GLU A 91 -3.60 -9.68 -5.75
CA GLU A 91 -4.75 -10.52 -5.44
C GLU A 91 -4.52 -11.28 -4.12
N GLY A 92 -5.61 -11.81 -3.55
CA GLY A 92 -5.57 -12.58 -2.31
C GLY A 92 -5.57 -11.73 -1.03
N ARG A 93 -5.30 -12.39 0.10
CA ARG A 93 -5.37 -11.76 1.42
C ARG A 93 -4.21 -10.78 1.60
N ARG A 94 -4.54 -9.52 1.88
CA ARG A 94 -3.57 -8.53 2.34
C ARG A 94 -3.01 -8.98 3.70
N PRO A 95 -1.67 -9.06 3.86
CA PRO A 95 -1.06 -9.38 5.15
C PRO A 95 -1.46 -8.36 6.22
N PRO A 96 -1.34 -8.68 7.53
CA PRO A 96 -1.61 -7.71 8.58
C PRO A 96 -0.60 -6.57 8.53
N ALA A 97 -1.09 -5.33 8.60
CA ALA A 97 -0.25 -4.13 8.69
C ALA A 97 0.09 -3.76 10.13
N ALA A 98 -0.65 -4.32 11.09
CA ALA A 98 -0.50 -4.09 12.52
C ALA A 98 -0.41 -5.44 13.24
N ARG A 99 0.41 -5.51 14.29
CA ARG A 99 0.42 -6.62 15.25
C ARG A 99 0.60 -6.09 16.66
N SER A 100 0.17 -6.86 17.66
CA SER A 100 0.54 -6.57 19.05
C SER A 100 2.05 -6.66 19.23
N CYS A 101 2.59 -5.88 20.16
CA CYS A 101 4.01 -5.96 20.46
C CYS A 101 4.34 -7.33 21.06
N PRO A 102 5.31 -8.08 20.49
CA PRO A 102 5.67 -9.39 21.00
C PRO A 102 6.25 -9.33 22.43
N GLN A 103 6.70 -8.15 22.85
CA GLN A 103 7.31 -7.88 24.15
C GLN A 103 6.37 -7.17 25.13
N ALA A 104 5.07 -7.06 24.83
CA ALA A 104 4.19 -6.20 25.61
C ALA A 104 4.16 -6.56 27.11
N GLY A 105 4.40 -7.80 27.52
CA GLY A 105 4.54 -8.17 28.95
C GLY A 105 5.90 -7.94 29.61
N GLN A 106 6.91 -7.45 28.87
CA GLN A 106 8.30 -7.27 29.35
C GLN A 106 8.69 -5.79 29.51
N LEU A 107 7.82 -4.88 29.08
CA LEU A 107 8.05 -3.45 29.22
C LEU A 107 7.85 -3.04 30.69
N PRO A 108 8.56 -2.01 31.17
CA PRO A 108 8.35 -1.49 32.52
C PRO A 108 6.88 -1.10 32.69
N PRO A 109 6.28 -1.22 33.89
CA PRO A 109 4.95 -0.68 34.14
C PRO A 109 4.94 0.79 33.75
N CYS A 110 3.86 1.24 33.11
CA CYS A 110 3.72 2.66 32.86
C CYS A 110 3.68 3.37 34.21
N GLY A 111 4.54 4.39 34.36
CA GLY A 111 4.46 5.28 35.51
C GLY A 111 3.08 5.95 35.54
N PRO A 112 2.63 6.47 36.70
CA PRO A 112 1.38 7.20 36.76
C PRO A 112 1.43 8.36 35.76
N THR A 113 0.52 8.35 34.78
CA THR A 113 0.37 9.43 33.80
C THR A 113 -0.12 10.72 34.48
N ALA A 114 -0.72 10.57 35.66
CA ALA A 114 -0.97 11.66 36.56
C ALA A 114 0.33 11.97 37.32
N LEU A 115 0.86 13.19 37.14
CA LEU A 115 1.46 13.87 38.29
C LEU A 115 0.48 13.71 39.47
N PRO A 116 0.91 13.74 40.73
CA PRO A 116 -0.01 14.01 41.82
C PRO A 116 -0.58 15.40 41.57
N LEU A 117 -1.60 15.51 40.71
CA LEU A 117 -2.65 16.46 40.88
C LEU A 117 -3.05 16.19 42.32
N GLN A 118 -2.96 17.22 43.18
CA GLN A 118 -3.77 17.25 44.38
C GLN A 118 -5.06 16.53 44.03
N GLN A 119 -5.41 15.48 44.79
CA GLN A 119 -6.72 14.84 44.67
C GLN A 119 -7.73 15.97 44.77
N ASP A 120 -8.11 16.52 43.62
CA ASP A 120 -9.16 17.48 43.52
C ASP A 120 -10.38 16.59 43.50
N GLU A 121 -10.79 16.22 44.71
CA GLU A 121 -11.99 15.44 45.02
C GLU A 121 -13.26 16.17 44.54
N SER A 122 -13.13 17.25 43.75
CA SER A 122 -14.20 17.99 43.10
C SER A 122 -14.38 17.65 41.61
N CYS A 123 -13.44 16.93 40.98
CA CYS A 123 -13.53 16.60 39.56
C CYS A 123 -14.30 15.28 39.34
N GLU A 124 -15.60 15.37 39.06
CA GLU A 124 -16.47 14.24 38.73
C GLU A 124 -16.79 14.22 37.21
N ASP A 125 -16.42 13.16 36.50
CA ASP A 125 -16.74 12.99 35.08
C ASP A 125 -18.17 12.46 34.91
N ASN A 126 -19.09 13.36 34.56
CA ASN A 126 -20.49 13.04 34.25
C ASN A 126 -20.72 12.76 32.75
N SER A 127 -19.66 12.43 32.01
CA SER A 127 -19.77 12.10 30.60
C SER A 127 -20.35 10.70 30.44
N ARG A 128 -21.22 10.52 29.45
CA ARG A 128 -21.75 9.20 29.04
C ARG A 128 -20.67 8.20 28.59
N TYR A 129 -19.42 8.63 28.47
CA TYR A 129 -18.28 7.83 28.07
C TYR A 129 -17.34 7.51 29.25
N CYS A 130 -17.70 7.88 30.48
CA CYS A 130 -16.90 7.67 31.68
C CYS A 130 -16.42 6.21 31.81
N ASP A 131 -17.33 5.26 31.54
CA ASP A 131 -17.03 3.83 31.61
C ASP A 131 -16.06 3.36 30.53
N ILE A 132 -16.01 4.05 29.39
CA ILE A 132 -15.09 3.74 28.29
C ILE A 132 -13.68 4.25 28.61
N ILE A 133 -13.57 5.45 29.20
CA ILE A 133 -12.27 6.03 29.56
C ILE A 133 -11.56 5.21 30.64
N LYS A 134 -12.30 4.60 31.58
CA LYS A 134 -11.74 3.68 32.59
C LYS A 134 -10.99 2.49 31.98
N VAL A 135 -11.37 2.05 30.78
CA VAL A 135 -10.73 0.93 30.08
C VAL A 135 -9.38 1.31 29.47
N PHE A 136 -9.16 2.59 29.17
CA PHE A 136 -7.92 3.07 28.53
C PHE A 136 -6.87 3.58 29.52
N HIS A 137 -7.21 3.67 30.80
CA HIS A 137 -6.34 4.17 31.87
C HIS A 137 -5.90 3.09 32.88
N SER A 138 -6.10 1.81 32.58
CA SER A 138 -5.65 0.67 33.41
C SER A 138 -4.36 0.04 32.93
#